data_AF-A0A182W7W3-F1
#
_entry.id   AF-A0A182W7W3-F1
#
_cell.length_a   1.000
_cell.length_b   1.000
_cell.length_c   1.000
_cell.angle_alpha   90.00
_cell.angle_beta   90.00
_cell.angle_gamma   90.00
#
_symmetry.space_group_name_H-M   'P 1'
#
loop_
_entity.id
_entity.type
_entity.pdbx_description
1 polymer ?
#
loop_
_entity_poly.entity_id
_entity_poly.type
_entity_poly.pdbx_seq_one_letter_code
_entity_poly.pdbx_strand_id
1 'polypeptide(L)'
;MVFGTTLRIPSEFFVDAPQSPNEAEFVENLRRAMRKIRPRENRKHSIFMHRDLQTCKNVFVRNDSVRPLLSPPYEGPFAVINRTDKYFKVKMRGRTVNISVDRLKPPYTLESSKAQLIRYPQPQLLRQFLRLE
;
A
#
# COMPACT_ATOMS: atom_id res chain seq x y z
N MET A 1 35.90 -6.49 -32.79
CA MET A 1 37.23 -6.60 -32.14
C MET A 1 37.63 -5.21 -31.70
N VAL A 2 37.64 -4.93 -30.40
CA VAL A 2 38.11 -3.64 -29.84
C VAL A 2 39.52 -3.89 -29.31
N PHE A 3 40.53 -3.61 -30.12
CA PHE A 3 41.93 -3.71 -29.72
C PHE A 3 42.45 -2.31 -29.39
N GLY A 4 42.98 -2.12 -28.17
CA GLY A 4 43.72 -0.90 -27.83
C GLY A 4 43.52 -0.34 -26.42
N THR A 5 42.59 -0.88 -25.62
CA THR A 5 42.39 -0.42 -24.24
C THR A 5 42.49 -1.59 -23.27
N THR A 6 43.19 -1.40 -22.15
CA THR A 6 43.29 -2.39 -21.07
C THR A 6 41.88 -2.74 -20.56
N LEU A 7 41.59 -4.03 -20.46
CA LEU A 7 40.35 -4.55 -19.89
C LEU A 7 40.28 -4.13 -18.41
N ARG A 8 39.40 -3.18 -18.08
CA ARG A 8 39.19 -2.74 -16.70
C ARG A 8 38.39 -3.76 -15.91
N ILE A 9 38.83 -4.01 -14.68
CA ILE A 9 38.10 -4.86 -13.74
C ILE A 9 36.88 -4.09 -13.20
N PRO A 10 35.79 -4.78 -12.81
CA PRO A 10 34.57 -4.13 -12.31
C PRO A 10 34.73 -3.27 -11.05
N SER A 11 35.91 -3.20 -10.43
CA SER A 11 36.21 -2.34 -9.27
C SER A 11 37.06 -1.11 -9.61
N GLU A 12 37.45 -0.94 -10.87
CA GLU A 12 38.30 0.16 -11.37
C GLU A 12 37.43 1.31 -11.93
N PHE A 13 36.53 1.83 -11.10
CA PHE A 13 35.57 2.86 -11.51
C PHE A 13 36.10 4.29 -11.47
N PHE A 14 37.14 4.55 -10.67
CA PHE A 14 37.63 5.91 -10.46
C PHE A 14 38.81 6.19 -11.40
N VAL A 15 38.58 7.09 -12.34
CA VAL A 15 39.64 7.72 -13.13
C VAL A 15 40.08 8.95 -12.33
N ASP A 16 41.39 9.10 -12.10
CA ASP A 16 41.95 10.35 -11.58
C ASP A 16 41.65 11.46 -12.59
N ALA A 17 40.57 12.20 -12.33
CA ALA A 17 40.19 13.34 -13.16
C ALA A 17 41.20 14.48 -12.93
N PRO A 18 41.67 15.16 -13.98
CA PRO A 18 42.53 16.32 -13.82
C PRO A 18 41.74 17.44 -13.13
N GLN A 19 42.10 17.66 -11.87
CA GLN A 19 41.57 18.66 -10.94
C GLN A 19 40.09 18.50 -10.58
N SER A 20 39.83 18.36 -9.28
CA SER A 20 38.51 18.58 -8.71
C SER A 20 38.03 19.98 -9.13
N PRO A 21 36.80 20.13 -9.65
CA PRO A 21 36.25 21.46 -9.87
C PRO A 21 36.30 22.22 -8.54
N ASN A 22 36.65 23.51 -8.59
CA ASN A 22 36.72 24.38 -7.42
C ASN A 22 35.45 24.18 -6.56
N GLU A 23 35.63 23.69 -5.33
CA GLU A 23 34.52 23.26 -4.46
C GLU A 23 33.51 24.40 -4.23
N ALA A 24 34.01 25.64 -4.20
CA ALA A 24 33.18 26.85 -4.11
C ALA A 24 32.24 27.03 -5.31
N GLU A 25 32.71 26.77 -6.53
CA GLU A 25 31.90 26.87 -7.75
C GLU A 25 30.86 25.76 -7.83
N PHE A 26 31.24 24.54 -7.43
CA PHE A 26 30.32 23.42 -7.35
C PHE A 26 29.16 23.70 -6.38
N VAL A 27 29.48 24.18 -5.18
CA VAL A 27 28.48 24.51 -4.16
C VAL A 27 27.57 25.65 -4.62
N GLU A 28 28.10 26.69 -5.27
CA GLU A 28 27.28 27.77 -5.82
C GLU A 28 26.35 27.32 -6.95
N ASN A 29 26.85 26.44 -7.83
CA ASN A 29 26.03 25.85 -8.88
C ASN A 29 24.92 24.95 -8.31
N LEU A 30 25.23 24.16 -7.27
CA LEU A 30 24.24 23.33 -6.57
C LEU A 30 23.17 24.19 -5.89
N ARG A 31 23.56 25.25 -5.17
CA ARG A 31 22.62 26.20 -4.55
C ARG A 31 21.74 26.89 -5.59
N ARG A 32 22.29 27.24 -6.75
CA ARG A 32 21.52 27.81 -7.87
C ARG A 32 20.53 26.80 -8.44
N ALA A 33 20.92 25.53 -8.58
CA ALA A 33 20.04 24.47 -9.06
C ALA A 33 18.91 24.17 -8.07
N MET A 34 19.22 24.02 -6.78
CA MET A 34 18.24 23.77 -5.72
C MET A 34 17.23 24.92 -5.59
N ARG A 35 17.67 26.18 -5.72
CA ARG A 35 16.76 27.35 -5.75
C ARG A 35 15.76 27.34 -6.91
N LYS A 36 16.08 26.66 -8.02
CA LYS A 36 15.17 26.52 -9.17
C LYS A 36 14.14 25.41 -8.97
N ILE A 37 14.34 24.48 -8.04
CA ILE A 37 13.37 23.43 -7.75
C ILE A 37 12.19 24.08 -7.04
N ARG A 38 11.03 24.07 -7.69
CA ARG A 38 9.77 24.48 -7.07
C ARG A 38 8.96 23.25 -6.67
N PRO A 39 8.28 23.27 -5.51
CA PRO A 39 7.31 22.25 -5.17
C PRO A 39 6.27 22.14 -6.29
N ARG A 40 6.13 20.94 -6.86
CA ARG A 40 5.07 20.65 -7.81
C ARG A 40 3.79 20.42 -7.03
N GLU A 41 2.68 20.96 -7.53
CA GLU A 41 1.37 20.75 -6.90
C GLU A 41 1.08 19.24 -6.77
N ASN A 42 0.71 18.82 -5.56
CA ASN A 42 0.38 17.43 -5.28
C ASN A 42 -0.85 17.03 -6.10
N ARG A 43 -0.74 15.94 -6.86
CA ARG A 43 -1.90 15.40 -7.59
C ARG A 43 -2.96 14.96 -6.58
N LYS A 44 -4.19 15.45 -6.76
CA LYS A 44 -5.35 14.99 -5.99
C LYS A 44 -5.74 13.60 -6.48
N HIS A 45 -5.46 12.58 -5.67
CA HIS A 45 -5.89 11.22 -5.93
C HIS A 45 -7.24 10.96 -5.24
N SER A 46 -8.19 10.36 -5.97
CA SER A 46 -9.43 9.88 -5.38
C SER A 46 -9.14 8.72 -4.43
N ILE A 47 -9.73 8.73 -3.24
CA ILE A 47 -9.59 7.65 -2.27
C ILE A 47 -10.40 6.45 -2.77
N PHE A 48 -9.76 5.28 -2.83
CA PHE A 48 -10.48 4.05 -3.15
C PHE A 48 -11.25 3.58 -1.92
N MET A 49 -12.58 3.51 -2.02
CA MET A 49 -13.44 2.96 -0.98
C MET A 49 -14.20 1.75 -1.54
N HIS A 50 -14.12 0.61 -0.82
CA HIS A 50 -14.87 -0.57 -1.20
C HIS A 50 -16.38 -0.33 -1.03
N ARG A 51 -17.19 -0.74 -2.01
CA ARG A 51 -18.64 -0.44 -2.06
C ARG A 51 -19.38 -0.89 -0.79
N ASP A 52 -19.04 -2.06 -0.28
CA ASP A 52 -19.71 -2.61 0.90
C ASP A 52 -19.40 -1.84 2.18
N LEU A 53 -18.27 -1.11 2.27
CA LEU A 53 -17.96 -0.30 3.46
C LEU A 53 -18.97 0.83 3.69
N GLN A 54 -19.64 1.30 2.62
CA GLN A 54 -20.68 2.33 2.74
C GLN A 54 -21.94 1.79 3.43
N THR A 55 -22.25 0.51 3.27
CA THR A 55 -23.49 -0.11 3.76
C THR A 55 -23.29 -0.98 5.01
N CYS A 56 -22.07 -1.49 5.26
CA CYS A 56 -21.78 -2.37 6.37
C CYS A 56 -21.91 -1.68 7.74
N LYS A 57 -22.69 -2.27 8.66
CA LYS A 57 -22.87 -1.79 10.05
C LYS A 57 -21.62 -1.97 10.92
N ASN A 58 -20.88 -3.05 10.65
CA ASN A 58 -19.65 -3.39 11.36
C ASN A 58 -18.47 -3.38 10.38
N VAL A 59 -17.24 -3.24 10.88
CA VAL A 59 -16.00 -3.27 10.08
C VAL A 59 -14.88 -3.98 10.82
N PHE A 60 -14.03 -4.68 10.08
CA PHE A 60 -12.75 -5.19 10.59
C PHE A 60 -11.68 -4.11 10.47
N VAL A 61 -10.85 -3.97 11.51
CA VAL A 61 -9.80 -2.95 11.58
C VAL A 61 -8.43 -3.58 11.53
N ARG A 62 -7.58 -3.14 10.59
CA ARG A 62 -6.19 -3.59 10.47
C ARG A 62 -5.34 -3.00 11.59
N ASN A 63 -4.55 -3.83 12.28
CA ASN A 63 -3.80 -3.37 13.46
C ASN A 63 -2.44 -2.67 13.21
N ASP A 64 -1.70 -2.78 12.11
CA ASP A 64 -0.44 -2.06 11.77
C ASP A 64 0.72 -1.96 12.81
N SER A 65 0.53 -2.31 14.09
CA SER A 65 1.64 -2.38 15.06
C SER A 65 2.54 -3.59 14.79
N VAL A 66 3.73 -3.61 15.42
CA VAL A 66 4.59 -4.80 15.46
C VAL A 66 3.85 -5.89 16.22
N ARG A 67 3.75 -7.09 15.63
CA ARG A 67 2.93 -8.18 16.17
C ARG A 67 3.73 -9.47 16.21
N PRO A 68 3.39 -10.39 17.12
CA PRO A 68 3.96 -11.72 17.09
C PRO A 68 3.58 -12.47 15.80
N LEU A 69 4.41 -13.45 15.44
CA LEU A 69 4.16 -14.37 14.34
C LEU A 69 2.77 -15.02 14.49
N LEU A 70 2.08 -15.21 13.37
CA LEU A 70 0.74 -15.84 13.28
C LEU A 70 -0.40 -15.10 14.01
N SER A 71 -0.23 -13.82 14.37
CA SER A 71 -1.34 -13.00 14.85
C SER A 71 -2.22 -12.48 13.71
N PRO A 72 -3.55 -12.42 13.90
CA PRO A 72 -4.46 -11.97 12.84
C PRO A 72 -4.20 -10.49 12.48
N PRO A 73 -4.10 -10.15 11.19
CA PRO A 73 -3.81 -8.80 10.74
C PRO A 73 -4.96 -7.81 11.03
N TYR A 74 -6.17 -8.32 11.23
CA TYR A 74 -7.38 -7.55 11.49
C TYR A 74 -8.01 -8.00 12.81
N GLU A 75 -8.49 -7.02 13.56
CA GLU A 75 -9.29 -7.25 14.76
C GLU A 75 -10.76 -7.00 14.46
N GLY A 76 -11.60 -7.87 15.04
CA GLY A 76 -13.03 -7.73 15.36
C GLY A 76 -13.98 -7.05 14.36
N PRO A 77 -15.23 -7.49 14.25
CA PRO A 77 -16.26 -6.62 13.68
C PRO A 77 -16.60 -5.52 14.70
N PHE A 78 -16.14 -4.30 14.46
CA PHE A 78 -16.47 -3.14 15.29
C PHE A 78 -17.61 -2.33 14.68
N ALA A 79 -18.48 -1.79 15.51
CA ALA A 79 -19.63 -1.01 15.05
C ALA A 79 -19.21 0.36 14.49
N VAL A 80 -19.70 0.71 13.30
CA VAL A 80 -19.49 2.01 12.67
C VAL A 80 -20.53 2.99 13.18
N ILE A 81 -20.08 4.09 13.77
CA ILE A 81 -20.94 5.18 14.27
C ILE A 81 -21.17 6.22 13.18
N ASN A 82 -20.12 6.63 12.47
CA ASN A 82 -20.22 7.64 11.42
C ASN A 82 -19.21 7.35 10.28
N ARG A 83 -19.56 7.75 9.06
CA ARG A 83 -18.77 7.53 7.85
C ARG A 83 -18.43 8.87 7.20
N THR A 84 -17.17 9.05 6.84
CA THR A 84 -16.66 10.16 6.02
C THR A 84 -15.88 9.56 4.86
N ASP A 85 -15.63 10.35 3.82
CA ASP A 85 -14.88 9.91 2.63
C ASP A 85 -13.50 9.31 2.94
N LYS A 86 -12.79 9.89 3.93
CA LYS A 86 -11.44 9.45 4.32
C LYS A 86 -11.37 8.66 5.62
N TYR A 87 -12.30 8.88 6.55
CA TYR A 87 -12.25 8.33 7.91
C TYR A 87 -13.61 7.88 8.41
N PHE A 88 -13.63 6.77 9.14
CA PHE A 88 -14.82 6.25 9.82
C PHE A 88 -14.63 6.36 11.32
N LYS A 89 -15.69 6.77 12.02
CA LYS A 89 -15.76 6.72 13.48
C LYS A 89 -16.29 5.35 13.88
N VAL A 90 -15.48 4.59 14.59
CA VAL A 90 -15.74 3.20 14.95
C VAL A 90 -15.72 3.06 16.48
N LYS A 91 -16.67 2.30 17.03
CA LYS A 91 -16.70 1.99 18.47
C LYS A 91 -15.83 0.76 18.74
N MET A 92 -14.65 0.98 19.27
CA MET A 92 -13.67 -0.06 19.59
C MET A 92 -13.37 -0.06 21.09
N ARG A 93 -13.57 -1.20 21.76
CA ARG A 93 -13.24 -1.41 23.19
C ARG A 93 -13.82 -0.31 24.11
N GLY A 94 -15.07 0.08 23.87
CA GLY A 94 -15.78 1.11 24.64
C GLY A 94 -15.43 2.56 24.27
N ARG A 95 -14.45 2.80 23.40
CA ARG A 95 -14.05 4.13 22.94
C ARG A 95 -14.45 4.35 21.48
N THR A 96 -14.67 5.61 21.11
CA THR A 96 -14.90 6.01 19.71
C THR A 96 -13.58 6.45 19.10
N VAL A 97 -13.13 5.77 18.06
CA VAL A 97 -11.85 6.03 17.39
C VAL A 97 -12.10 6.37 15.93
N ASN A 98 -11.30 7.29 15.39
CA ASN A 98 -11.34 7.67 13.98
C ASN A 98 -10.29 6.86 13.20
N ILE A 99 -10.70 6.10 12.19
CA ILE A 99 -9.85 5.16 11.45
C ILE A 99 -9.95 5.47 9.96
N SER A 100 -8.82 5.48 9.25
CA SER A 100 -8.80 5.69 7.80
C SER A 100 -9.42 4.52 7.05
N VAL A 101 -10.05 4.80 5.91
CA VAL A 101 -10.71 3.79 5.06
C VAL A 101 -9.74 2.68 4.64
N ASP A 102 -8.47 3.01 4.40
CA ASP A 102 -7.42 2.07 3.99
C ASP A 102 -7.13 0.96 5.01
N ARG A 103 -7.51 1.17 6.28
CA ARG A 103 -7.34 0.21 7.38
C ARG A 103 -8.61 -0.59 7.66
N LEU A 104 -9.68 -0.38 6.90
CA LEU A 104 -10.97 -1.01 7.12
C LEU A 104 -11.23 -2.10 6.09
N LYS A 105 -11.86 -3.17 6.55
CA LYS A 105 -12.36 -4.24 5.69
C LYS A 105 -13.82 -4.52 6.04
N PRO A 106 -14.72 -4.67 5.05
CA PRO A 106 -16.09 -5.09 5.32
C PRO A 106 -16.11 -6.50 5.93
N PRO A 107 -17.00 -6.77 6.91
CA PRO A 107 -17.13 -8.07 7.52
C PRO A 107 -18.06 -8.95 6.70
N TYR A 108 -17.51 -10.03 6.17
CA TYR A 108 -18.29 -11.08 5.51
C TYR A 108 -18.54 -12.20 6.53
N THR A 109 -19.54 -12.03 7.38
CA THR A 109 -20.00 -13.05 8.34
C THR A 109 -21.12 -13.89 7.71
N LEU A 110 -21.35 -15.12 8.19
CA LEU A 110 -22.39 -16.02 7.68
C LEU A 110 -23.81 -15.40 7.69
N GLU A 111 -24.08 -14.45 8.57
CA GLU A 111 -25.34 -13.68 8.57
C GLU A 111 -25.42 -12.68 7.41
N SER A 112 -24.28 -12.09 7.02
CA SER A 112 -24.16 -11.24 5.82
C SER A 112 -24.18 -12.09 4.54
N SER A 113 -23.74 -13.36 4.61
CA SER A 113 -23.71 -14.25 3.46
C SER A 113 -25.08 -14.81 3.08
N LYS A 114 -26.10 -14.81 3.96
CA LYS A 114 -27.48 -15.08 3.51
C LYS A 114 -27.93 -14.15 2.36
N ALA A 115 -27.38 -12.94 2.28
CA ALA A 115 -27.60 -12.01 1.16
C ALA A 115 -26.62 -12.19 -0.02
N GLN A 116 -25.50 -12.91 0.16
CA GLN A 116 -24.43 -13.10 -0.85
C GLN A 116 -24.27 -14.53 -1.37
N LEU A 117 -24.90 -15.54 -0.74
CA LEU A 117 -24.92 -16.93 -1.19
C LEU A 117 -25.64 -17.11 -2.54
N ILE A 118 -26.25 -16.05 -3.08
CA ILE A 118 -26.79 -15.99 -4.43
C ILE A 118 -25.71 -15.56 -5.46
N ARG A 119 -24.56 -15.02 -5.03
CA ARG A 119 -23.55 -14.40 -5.90
C ARG A 119 -22.26 -15.18 -6.10
N TYR A 120 -22.09 -16.36 -5.50
CA TYR A 120 -21.03 -17.26 -5.93
C TYR A 120 -21.49 -17.97 -7.21
N PRO A 121 -20.88 -17.73 -8.39
CA PRO A 121 -21.02 -18.68 -9.47
C PRO A 121 -20.40 -19.97 -8.96
N GLN A 122 -21.24 -21.00 -8.81
CA GLN A 122 -20.78 -22.36 -8.55
C GLN A 122 -19.71 -22.68 -9.62
N PRO A 123 -18.48 -23.07 -9.26
CA PRO A 123 -17.61 -23.70 -10.23
C PRO A 123 -18.27 -25.03 -10.57
N GLN A 124 -19.05 -25.03 -11.64
CA GLN A 124 -19.43 -26.27 -12.29
C GLN A 124 -18.12 -26.96 -12.67
N LEU A 125 -18.03 -28.24 -12.32
CA LEU A 125 -16.90 -29.15 -12.58
C LEU A 125 -15.85 -29.27 -11.44
N LEU A 126 -16.31 -29.67 -10.25
CA LEU A 126 -15.51 -30.53 -9.35
C LEU A 126 -16.00 -31.98 -9.37
N ARG A 127 -16.34 -32.51 -10.55
CA ARG A 127 -16.66 -33.94 -10.76
C ARG A 127 -15.93 -34.56 -11.95
N GLN A 128 -14.79 -34.01 -12.36
CA GLN A 128 -14.03 -34.57 -13.48
C GLN A 128 -12.55 -34.88 -13.21
N PHE A 129 -12.04 -34.63 -11.99
CA PHE A 129 -10.64 -34.90 -11.63
C PHE A 129 -10.43 -36.08 -10.65
N LEU A 130 -11.42 -36.98 -10.53
CA LEU A 130 -11.27 -38.23 -9.76
C LEU A 130 -11.79 -39.45 -10.54
N ARG A 131 -11.59 -39.46 -11.86
CA ARG A 131 -11.68 -40.68 -12.66
C ARG A 131 -10.86 -40.52 -13.94
N LEU A 132 -9.62 -40.97 -13.93
CA LEU A 132 -9.04 -41.93 -14.87
C LEU A 132 -7.53 -42.04 -14.61
N GLU A 133 -7.12 -43.29 -14.40
CA GLU A 133 -5.77 -43.88 -14.30
C GLU A 133 -4.92 -43.57 -13.05
#